data_AF-A0A1Q6Q0C5-F1
#
_entry.id   AF-A0A1Q6Q0C5-F1
#
_cell.length_a   1.000
_cell.length_b   1.000
_cell.length_c   1.000
_cell.angle_alpha   90.00
_cell.angle_beta   90.00
_cell.angle_gamma   90.00
#
_symmetry.space_group_name_H-M   'P 1'
#
loop_
_entity.id
_entity.type
_entity.pdbx_description
1 polymer ?
#
loop_
_entity_poly.entity_id
_entity_poly.type
_entity_poly.pdbx_seq_one_letter_code
_entity_poly.pdbx_strand_id
1 'polypeptide(L)'
;MKPTIEILTRLQENSKNNHEEVFTKLFRYLLRPDIYYVAYQNLYANNGAATKGVDEDTADGFSEDKVNRIIEALRNGTYEPKPVRRTYIKKKNGKMRPLGLPTFTDKLVQDVIRMVLQAIYEPVFSNYSHGFRPGRSCHTALAQLKHEFIGAKWFVEGDIKGCFDNIDHSVLIGIVGKKVKDARFINLLRLFLKAGYMEEWKYYGTYSGCPQGGIISPILANIYLNELDTFVEKLKKSFDTNTPYTLTPQYRALQNKRANTKQKINRREVGEERDQLIAQYIGLGKELRKTPAKLCNDKKLKYVRYADDFLIAVNGSKEDCEWIKAQLTEFIRGTLKMELSQEKTLITHSNDCARFLGYDVRVRRDQQVKPWKNCKQRTMNNTVELLIPFRDKIEKYLFAKGAVKQRPDNGKLEPVARIGLTRNTDLEIVTTYDAELRGLCNFYYLASNYRNLNYFSYLMEYSCLKTLAWKHKCKLSKIYDKYRIGAKRWGIPYETKSGRKVRKLTKFNEVDGKRCEDAIPTIVTIIAKSRTTIDSRLKACRCELCGYEGKDRKYEVHHVNKVKNLKGKEPWEIVMIAKRRKTLVVCHECHQKIHHGY
;
A
#
# COMPACT_ATOMS: atom_id res chain seq x y z
N MET A 1 14.05 -7.79 33.16
CA MET A 1 12.78 -8.07 32.44
C MET A 1 13.08 -8.22 30.96
N LYS A 2 12.56 -9.24 30.28
CA LYS A 2 12.77 -9.41 28.83
C LYS A 2 12.08 -8.28 28.03
N PRO A 3 12.76 -7.67 27.05
CA PRO A 3 12.22 -6.58 26.26
C PRO A 3 10.99 -7.03 25.46
N THR A 4 10.00 -6.16 25.34
CA THR A 4 8.70 -6.39 24.68
C THR A 4 8.82 -6.89 23.24
N ILE A 5 9.86 -6.47 22.53
CA ILE A 5 10.16 -6.94 21.16
C ILE A 5 10.42 -8.45 21.16
N GLU A 6 11.15 -8.98 22.14
CA GLU A 6 11.48 -10.41 22.23
C GLU A 6 10.22 -11.27 22.46
N ILE A 7 9.21 -10.74 23.14
CA ILE A 7 7.93 -11.42 23.35
C ILE A 7 7.13 -11.50 22.05
N LEU A 8 7.05 -10.39 21.31
CA LEU A 8 6.37 -10.37 20.01
C LEU A 8 7.08 -11.28 19.00
N THR A 9 8.41 -11.29 19.01
CA THR A 9 9.22 -12.21 18.18
C THR A 9 8.94 -13.67 18.55
N ARG A 10 8.89 -14.01 19.85
CA ARG A 10 8.56 -15.38 20.30
C ARG A 10 7.14 -15.79 19.91
N LEU A 11 6.15 -14.89 20.01
CA LEU A 11 4.78 -15.18 19.55
C LEU A 11 4.75 -15.46 18.04
N GLN A 12 5.52 -14.69 17.28
CA GLN A 12 5.66 -14.87 15.84
C GLN A 12 6.37 -16.18 15.48
N GLU A 13 7.44 -16.54 16.21
CA GLU A 13 8.16 -17.81 16.04
C GLU A 13 7.29 -19.02 16.37
N ASN A 14 6.57 -18.97 17.51
CA ASN A 14 5.64 -20.02 17.90
C ASN A 14 4.55 -20.21 16.84
N SER A 15 3.93 -19.11 16.39
CA SER A 15 2.90 -19.18 15.36
C SER A 15 3.43 -19.60 13.99
N LYS A 16 4.72 -19.41 13.70
CA LYS A 16 5.35 -19.89 12.47
C LYS A 16 5.63 -21.39 12.52
N ASN A 17 6.05 -21.90 13.69
CA ASN A 17 6.35 -23.31 13.87
C ASN A 17 5.08 -24.15 13.95
N ASN A 18 4.03 -23.64 14.63
CA ASN A 18 2.76 -24.34 14.79
C ASN A 18 1.59 -23.50 14.26
N HIS A 19 1.12 -23.84 13.06
CA HIS A 19 0.04 -23.10 12.41
C HIS A 19 -1.32 -23.25 13.11
N GLU A 20 -1.49 -24.25 13.97
CA GLU A 20 -2.73 -24.55 14.71
C GLU A 20 -2.68 -24.19 16.20
N GLU A 21 -1.58 -23.58 16.68
CA GLU A 21 -1.42 -23.29 18.09
C GLU A 21 -2.47 -22.27 18.60
N VAL A 22 -3.05 -22.59 19.76
CA VAL A 22 -4.07 -21.79 20.40
C VAL A 22 -3.45 -20.96 21.52
N PHE A 23 -3.61 -19.64 21.43
CA PHE A 23 -3.10 -18.71 22.43
C PHE A 23 -4.15 -18.42 23.50
N THR A 24 -3.82 -18.73 24.77
CA THR A 24 -4.76 -18.65 25.91
C THR A 24 -4.43 -17.54 26.93
N LYS A 25 -3.21 -17.00 26.92
CA LYS A 25 -2.73 -16.02 27.93
C LYS A 25 -2.37 -14.66 27.32
N LEU A 26 -3.11 -14.22 26.30
CA LEU A 26 -2.79 -13.00 25.57
C LEU A 26 -3.08 -11.72 26.37
N PHE A 27 -4.13 -11.74 27.19
CA PHE A 27 -4.52 -10.59 28.01
C PHE A 27 -3.39 -10.12 28.94
N ARG A 28 -2.53 -11.04 29.40
CA ARG A 28 -1.36 -10.71 30.22
C ARG A 28 -0.38 -9.79 29.51
N TYR A 29 -0.26 -9.89 28.18
CA TYR A 29 0.62 -9.02 27.41
C TYR A 29 0.07 -7.60 27.31
N LEU A 30 -1.25 -7.44 27.24
CA LEU A 30 -1.88 -6.10 27.26
C LEU A 30 -1.65 -5.36 28.57
N LEU A 31 -1.42 -6.04 29.70
CA LEU A 31 -1.17 -5.39 30.98
C LEU A 31 0.27 -4.87 31.14
N ARG A 32 1.11 -4.96 30.10
CA ARG A 32 2.51 -4.48 30.16
C ARG A 32 2.62 -3.01 29.72
N PRO A 33 3.19 -2.11 30.55
CA PRO A 33 3.33 -0.69 30.22
C PRO A 33 4.24 -0.46 29.00
N ASP A 34 5.27 -1.30 28.83
CA ASP A 34 6.23 -1.23 27.73
C ASP A 34 5.58 -1.22 26.33
N ILE A 35 4.45 -1.93 26.14
CA ILE A 35 3.78 -2.00 24.82
C ILE A 35 3.05 -0.69 24.51
N TYR A 36 2.47 -0.03 25.53
CA TYR A 36 1.80 1.25 25.35
C TYR A 36 2.75 2.36 24.94
N TYR A 37 4.00 2.33 25.41
CA TYR A 37 5.01 3.29 24.96
C TYR A 37 5.39 3.10 23.49
N VAL A 38 5.46 1.85 23.01
CA VAL A 38 5.69 1.57 21.58
C VAL A 38 4.49 1.99 20.74
N ALA A 39 3.28 1.69 21.21
CA ALA A 39 2.04 2.14 20.59
C ALA A 39 1.97 3.67 20.47
N TYR A 40 2.35 4.39 21.55
CA TYR A 40 2.43 5.84 21.54
C TYR A 40 3.40 6.37 20.47
N GLN A 41 4.57 5.75 20.32
CA GLN A 41 5.55 6.13 19.29
C GLN A 41 5.02 5.90 17.87
N ASN A 42 4.30 4.80 17.62
CA ASN A 42 3.68 4.52 16.32
C ASN A 42 2.61 5.57 15.99
N LEU A 43 1.78 5.93 16.96
CA LEU A 43 0.71 6.92 16.79
C LEU A 43 1.28 8.33 16.59
N TYR A 44 2.38 8.65 17.26
CA TYR A 44 3.11 9.91 17.10
C TYR A 44 3.68 10.12 15.69
N ALA A 45 4.04 9.04 14.98
CA ALA A 45 4.57 9.16 13.61
C ALA A 45 3.50 9.60 12.59
N ASN A 46 2.21 9.44 12.91
CA ASN A 46 1.11 9.74 12.00
C ASN A 46 0.65 11.21 12.10
N ASN A 47 0.42 11.86 10.96
CA ASN A 47 -0.05 13.27 10.89
C ASN A 47 -1.45 13.51 11.52
N GLY A 48 -2.15 12.45 11.95
CA GLY A 48 -3.44 12.49 12.66
C GLY A 48 -3.35 12.43 14.18
N ALA A 49 -2.14 12.52 14.77
CA ALA A 49 -1.95 12.49 16.22
C ALA A 49 -2.62 13.67 16.97
N ALA A 50 -2.82 14.80 16.28
CA ALA A 50 -3.43 16.01 16.85
C ALA A 50 -4.94 16.15 16.59
N THR A 51 -5.58 15.21 15.88
CA THR A 51 -7.02 15.29 15.61
C THR A 51 -7.83 14.79 16.80
N LYS A 52 -8.61 15.70 17.40
CA LYS A 52 -9.54 15.45 18.51
C LYS A 52 -10.59 14.40 18.13
N GLY A 53 -10.89 13.51 19.08
CA GLY A 53 -11.94 12.50 18.95
C GLY A 53 -13.32 13.08 19.25
N VAL A 54 -14.12 12.31 20.00
CA VAL A 54 -15.32 12.82 20.69
C VAL A 54 -14.92 13.73 21.87
N ASP A 55 -13.86 13.35 22.59
CA ASP A 55 -13.28 14.17 23.65
C ASP A 55 -12.18 15.11 23.15
N GLU A 56 -11.81 16.07 23.99
CA GLU A 56 -10.63 16.93 23.82
C GLU A 56 -9.30 16.21 24.09
N ASP A 57 -9.32 14.90 24.35
CA ASP A 57 -8.12 14.10 24.61
C ASP A 57 -7.24 14.00 23.35
N THR A 58 -6.14 14.74 23.34
CA THR A 58 -5.11 14.73 22.29
C THR A 58 -3.92 13.87 22.70
N ALA A 59 -2.92 13.76 21.82
CA ALA A 59 -1.65 13.11 22.14
C ALA A 59 -0.84 13.87 23.22
N ASP A 60 -1.23 15.11 23.55
CA ASP A 60 -0.66 15.92 24.63
C ASP A 60 -1.14 15.43 26.00
N GLY A 61 -0.24 15.41 26.99
CA GLY A 61 -0.57 14.92 28.35
C GLY A 61 -0.46 13.40 28.50
N PHE A 62 0.29 12.72 27.62
CA PHE A 62 0.64 11.32 27.84
C PHE A 62 1.60 11.19 29.03
N SER A 63 1.17 10.44 30.05
CA SER A 63 1.91 10.20 31.29
C SER A 63 1.89 8.71 31.66
N GLU A 64 2.84 8.31 32.51
CA GLU A 64 2.87 6.95 33.08
C GLU A 64 1.61 6.66 33.91
N ASP A 65 1.10 7.64 34.65
CA ASP A 65 -0.16 7.55 35.38
C ASP A 65 -1.35 7.22 34.46
N LYS A 66 -1.42 7.83 33.27
CA LYS A 66 -2.48 7.55 32.29
C LYS A 66 -2.40 6.12 31.79
N VAL A 67 -1.20 5.59 31.56
CA VAL A 67 -0.98 4.19 31.18
C VAL A 67 -1.40 3.25 32.31
N ASN A 68 -1.01 3.54 33.55
CA ASN A 68 -1.37 2.73 34.71
C ASN A 68 -2.87 2.68 34.94
N ARG A 69 -3.58 3.82 34.83
CA ARG A 69 -5.06 3.86 34.91
C ARG A 69 -5.73 3.01 33.84
N ILE A 70 -5.22 3.04 32.60
CA ILE A 70 -5.73 2.20 31.51
C ILE A 70 -5.50 0.72 31.84
N ILE A 71 -4.30 0.36 32.33
CA ILE A 71 -3.96 -1.02 32.70
C ILE A 71 -4.84 -1.50 33.87
N GLU A 72 -5.09 -0.67 34.86
CA GLU A 72 -5.99 -0.98 35.99
C GLU A 72 -7.43 -1.17 35.53
N ALA A 73 -7.95 -0.27 34.68
CA ALA A 73 -9.29 -0.40 34.11
C ALA A 73 -9.44 -1.68 33.26
N LEU A 74 -8.40 -2.03 32.49
CA LEU A 74 -8.37 -3.29 31.75
C LEU A 74 -8.28 -4.50 32.68
N ARG A 75 -7.47 -4.45 33.73
CA ARG A 75 -7.33 -5.54 34.71
C ARG A 75 -8.66 -5.84 35.42
N ASN A 76 -9.40 -4.78 35.77
CA ASN A 76 -10.68 -4.87 36.47
C ASN A 76 -11.86 -5.13 35.51
N GLY A 77 -11.66 -4.99 34.20
CA GLY A 77 -12.72 -5.19 33.20
C GLY A 77 -13.73 -4.05 33.12
N THR A 78 -13.43 -2.90 33.74
CA THR A 78 -14.28 -1.70 33.76
C THR A 78 -14.03 -0.77 32.58
N TYR A 79 -13.11 -1.14 31.67
CA TYR A 79 -12.79 -0.34 30.51
C TYR A 79 -13.91 -0.43 29.45
N GLU A 80 -14.60 0.69 29.25
CA GLU A 80 -15.61 0.85 28.20
C GLU A 80 -15.08 1.76 27.08
N PRO A 81 -14.99 1.26 25.83
CA PRO A 81 -14.60 2.07 24.68
C PRO A 81 -15.63 3.16 24.41
N LYS A 82 -15.15 4.36 24.03
CA LYS A 82 -16.04 5.48 23.71
C LYS A 82 -16.55 5.38 22.26
N PRO A 83 -17.73 5.94 21.96
CA PRO A 83 -18.26 5.98 20.61
C PRO A 83 -17.32 6.77 19.69
N VAL A 84 -17.24 6.33 18.44
CA VAL A 84 -16.34 6.92 17.46
C VAL A 84 -16.99 8.12 16.78
N ARG A 85 -16.27 9.25 16.65
CA ARG A 85 -16.80 10.44 15.95
C ARG A 85 -16.83 10.23 14.44
N ARG A 86 -18.00 10.32 13.79
CA ARG A 86 -18.09 10.26 12.32
C ARG A 86 -17.74 11.59 11.65
N THR A 87 -16.94 11.51 10.60
CA THR A 87 -16.57 12.61 9.71
C THR A 87 -16.62 12.12 8.27
N TYR A 88 -17.06 12.95 7.33
CA TYR A 88 -17.20 12.53 5.94
C TYR A 88 -16.06 13.03 5.06
N ILE A 89 -15.41 12.12 4.34
CA ILE A 89 -14.43 12.45 3.31
C ILE A 89 -15.06 12.23 1.93
N LYS A 90 -15.03 13.27 1.09
CA LYS A 90 -15.49 13.18 -0.32
C LYS A 90 -14.59 12.22 -1.10
N LYS A 91 -15.14 11.14 -1.67
CA LYS A 91 -14.42 10.33 -2.66
C LYS A 91 -14.36 11.08 -3.99
N LYS A 92 -13.41 10.69 -4.85
CA LYS A 92 -13.30 11.20 -6.23
C LYS A 92 -14.55 10.96 -7.08
N ASN A 93 -15.38 9.97 -6.72
CA ASN A 93 -16.62 9.62 -7.42
C ASN A 93 -17.86 10.33 -6.82
N GLY A 94 -17.67 11.40 -6.03
CA GLY A 94 -18.76 12.16 -5.40
C GLY A 94 -19.38 11.49 -4.15
N LYS A 95 -19.32 10.16 -4.04
CA LYS A 95 -19.81 9.43 -2.85
C LYS A 95 -19.00 9.82 -1.60
N MET A 96 -19.67 9.99 -0.46
CA MET A 96 -19.04 10.25 0.83
C MET A 96 -18.51 8.95 1.44
N ARG A 97 -17.33 8.99 2.07
CA ARG A 97 -16.81 7.91 2.92
C ARG A 97 -16.93 8.36 4.38
N PRO A 98 -17.73 7.69 5.22
CA PRO A 98 -17.71 7.94 6.64
C PRO A 98 -16.35 7.48 7.21
N LEU A 99 -15.70 8.33 7.98
CA LEU A 99 -14.50 8.03 8.74
C LEU A 99 -14.83 8.21 10.22
N GLY A 100 -14.61 7.15 10.99
CA GLY A 100 -14.66 7.17 12.43
C GLY A 100 -13.32 7.61 13.02
N LEU A 101 -13.31 8.69 13.78
CA LEU A 101 -12.17 9.17 14.56
C LEU A 101 -12.33 8.73 16.03
N PRO A 102 -11.61 7.68 16.48
CA PRO A 102 -11.63 7.27 17.88
C PRO A 102 -10.85 8.25 18.77
N THR A 103 -11.08 8.16 20.07
CA THR A 103 -10.32 8.92 21.10
C THR A 103 -8.85 8.47 21.16
N PHE A 104 -7.99 9.27 21.77
CA PHE A 104 -6.56 8.94 21.84
C PHE A 104 -6.28 7.71 22.72
N THR A 105 -6.96 7.58 23.87
CA THR A 105 -6.91 6.37 24.71
C THR A 105 -7.32 5.12 23.95
N ASP A 106 -8.41 5.19 23.18
CA ASP A 106 -8.90 4.05 22.43
C ASP A 106 -7.95 3.72 21.28
N LYS A 107 -7.33 4.72 20.63
CA LYS A 107 -6.27 4.50 19.64
C LYS A 107 -5.07 3.77 20.22
N LEU A 108 -4.64 4.11 21.44
CA LEU A 108 -3.53 3.45 22.12
C LEU A 108 -3.86 1.98 22.39
N VAL A 109 -5.03 1.69 22.98
CA VAL A 109 -5.45 0.31 23.27
C VAL A 109 -5.62 -0.49 21.97
N GLN A 110 -6.20 0.12 20.93
CA GLN A 110 -6.29 -0.49 19.61
C GLN A 110 -4.92 -0.79 19.00
N ASP A 111 -3.94 0.10 19.11
CA ASP A 111 -2.60 -0.15 18.55
C ASP A 111 -1.90 -1.32 19.27
N VAL A 112 -2.06 -1.42 20.59
CA VAL A 112 -1.58 -2.57 21.38
C VAL A 112 -2.23 -3.87 20.90
N ILE A 113 -3.56 -3.89 20.74
CA ILE A 113 -4.31 -5.04 20.21
C ILE A 113 -3.82 -5.39 18.81
N ARG A 114 -3.61 -4.38 17.94
CA ARG A 114 -3.09 -4.56 16.58
C ARG A 114 -1.73 -5.23 16.61
N MET A 115 -0.80 -4.78 17.46
CA MET A 115 0.55 -5.36 17.56
C MET A 115 0.50 -6.84 17.97
N VAL A 116 -0.34 -7.18 18.95
CA VAL A 116 -0.52 -8.58 19.40
C VAL A 116 -1.14 -9.44 18.29
N LEU A 117 -2.21 -8.96 17.64
CA LEU A 117 -2.85 -9.69 16.55
C LEU A 117 -1.93 -9.84 15.34
N GLN A 118 -1.11 -8.83 15.03
CA GLN A 118 -0.13 -8.91 13.95
C GLN A 118 0.90 -10.01 14.22
N ALA A 119 1.44 -10.10 15.44
CA ALA A 119 2.41 -11.13 15.77
C ALA A 119 1.84 -12.56 15.61
N ILE A 120 0.54 -12.74 15.85
CA ILE A 120 -0.15 -14.05 15.76
C ILE A 120 -0.55 -14.39 14.33
N TYR A 121 -1.14 -13.45 13.59
CA TYR A 121 -1.75 -13.75 12.29
C TYR A 121 -0.83 -13.52 11.09
N GLU A 122 0.21 -12.69 11.21
CA GLU A 122 1.13 -12.43 10.10
C GLU A 122 1.80 -13.68 9.49
N PRO A 123 2.28 -14.67 10.28
CA PRO A 123 2.85 -15.89 9.70
C PRO A 123 1.80 -16.84 9.09
N VAL A 124 0.53 -16.66 9.45
CA VAL A 124 -0.59 -17.54 9.05
C VAL A 124 -1.24 -17.05 7.76
N PHE A 125 -1.21 -15.75 7.50
CA PHE A 125 -1.83 -15.15 6.32
C PHE A 125 -1.25 -15.71 5.03
N SER A 126 -2.14 -15.99 4.07
CA SER A 126 -1.75 -16.46 2.74
C SER A 126 -0.77 -15.50 2.07
N ASN A 127 0.18 -16.06 1.31
CA ASN A 127 1.14 -15.28 0.53
C ASN A 127 0.49 -14.47 -0.61
N TYR A 128 -0.74 -14.81 -0.99
CA TYR A 128 -1.53 -14.14 -2.03
C TYR A 128 -2.21 -12.86 -1.53
N SER A 129 -2.24 -12.62 -0.21
CA SER A 129 -2.83 -11.42 0.41
C SER A 129 -1.76 -10.37 0.75
N HIS A 130 -1.91 -9.17 0.21
CA HIS A 130 -0.92 -8.07 0.39
C HIS A 130 -1.47 -6.83 1.11
N GLY A 131 -2.79 -6.69 1.21
CA GLY A 131 -3.41 -5.49 1.76
C GLY A 131 -3.12 -5.31 3.26
N PHE A 132 -2.78 -4.09 3.69
CA PHE A 132 -2.61 -3.72 5.11
C PHE A 132 -1.64 -4.59 5.93
N ARG A 133 -0.64 -5.21 5.29
CA ARG A 133 0.38 -6.04 5.94
C ARG A 133 1.74 -5.35 6.00
N PRO A 134 2.53 -5.56 7.07
CA PRO A 134 3.87 -5.01 7.18
C PRO A 134 4.79 -5.59 6.08
N GLY A 135 5.53 -4.73 5.38
CA GLY A 135 6.44 -5.16 4.30
C GLY A 135 5.77 -5.59 2.99
N ARG A 136 4.44 -5.44 2.87
CA ARG A 136 3.68 -5.67 1.65
C ARG A 136 3.07 -4.37 1.16
N SER A 137 3.08 -4.16 -0.15
CA SER A 137 2.57 -2.96 -0.81
C SER A 137 1.78 -3.29 -2.07
N CYS A 138 1.13 -2.30 -2.68
CA CYS A 138 0.47 -2.47 -3.98
C CYS A 138 1.44 -3.05 -5.01
N HIS A 139 2.71 -2.64 -4.96
CA HIS A 139 3.76 -3.08 -5.86
C HIS A 139 4.08 -4.57 -5.70
N THR A 140 4.05 -5.09 -4.47
CA THR A 140 4.26 -6.53 -4.23
C THR A 140 3.14 -7.38 -4.84
N ALA A 141 1.88 -6.95 -4.74
CA ALA A 141 0.74 -7.63 -5.37
C ALA A 141 0.85 -7.62 -6.90
N LEU A 142 1.20 -6.47 -7.48
CA LEU A 142 1.36 -6.32 -8.93
C LEU A 142 2.57 -7.09 -9.48
N ALA A 143 3.66 -7.16 -8.72
CA ALA A 143 4.82 -7.98 -9.07
C ALA A 143 4.44 -9.47 -9.08
N GLN A 144 3.74 -9.95 -8.04
CA GLN A 144 3.26 -11.33 -8.00
C GLN A 144 2.32 -11.64 -9.17
N LEU A 145 1.39 -10.74 -9.46
CA LEU A 145 0.49 -10.84 -10.61
C LEU A 145 1.28 -11.01 -11.92
N LYS A 146 2.31 -10.18 -12.15
CA LYS A 146 3.16 -10.26 -13.36
C LYS A 146 3.88 -11.61 -13.50
N HIS A 147 4.31 -12.21 -12.39
CA HIS A 147 5.05 -13.47 -12.39
C HIS A 147 4.14 -14.71 -12.44
N GLU A 148 2.99 -14.69 -11.80
CA GLU A 148 2.15 -15.88 -11.63
C GLU A 148 1.07 -16.05 -12.69
N PHE A 149 0.59 -14.96 -13.31
CA PHE A 149 -0.57 -14.97 -14.20
C PHE A 149 -0.20 -15.33 -15.66
N ILE A 150 0.94 -15.98 -15.88
CA ILE A 150 1.44 -16.35 -17.21
C ILE A 150 0.46 -17.36 -17.84
N GLY A 151 -0.08 -17.03 -19.01
CA GLY A 151 -0.99 -17.92 -19.74
C GLY A 151 -2.47 -17.83 -19.35
N ALA A 152 -2.86 -16.89 -18.48
CA ALA A 152 -4.27 -16.68 -18.14
C ALA A 152 -5.09 -16.21 -19.36
N LYS A 153 -6.28 -16.78 -19.56
CA LYS A 153 -7.19 -16.40 -20.66
C LYS A 153 -8.33 -15.49 -20.19
N TRP A 154 -8.75 -15.64 -18.95
CA TRP A 154 -9.83 -14.90 -18.34
C TRP A 154 -9.40 -14.33 -17.00
N PHE A 155 -9.91 -13.15 -16.69
CA PHE A 155 -9.77 -12.52 -15.40
C PHE A 155 -11.16 -12.36 -14.78
N VAL A 156 -11.29 -12.73 -13.52
CA VAL A 156 -12.47 -12.48 -12.70
C VAL A 156 -12.07 -11.41 -11.69
N GLU A 157 -12.60 -10.20 -11.90
CA GLU A 157 -12.46 -9.11 -10.94
C GLU A 157 -13.48 -9.31 -9.81
N GLY A 158 -13.02 -9.18 -8.56
CA GLY A 158 -13.84 -9.29 -7.37
C GLY A 158 -13.71 -8.05 -6.49
N ASP A 159 -14.85 -7.42 -6.16
CA ASP A 159 -14.93 -6.37 -5.15
C ASP A 159 -16.08 -6.68 -4.17
N ILE A 160 -15.78 -6.49 -2.88
CA ILE A 160 -16.73 -6.73 -1.79
C ILE A 160 -17.44 -5.43 -1.45
N LYS A 161 -18.77 -5.45 -1.49
CA LYS A 161 -19.57 -4.24 -1.24
C LYS A 161 -19.48 -3.87 0.24
N GLY A 162 -18.84 -2.73 0.52
CA GLY A 162 -18.79 -2.16 1.86
C GLY A 162 -18.11 -3.09 2.88
N CYS A 163 -16.92 -3.59 2.55
CA CYS A 163 -16.28 -4.64 3.37
C CYS A 163 -16.17 -4.27 4.85
N PHE A 164 -15.90 -3.01 5.19
CA PHE A 164 -15.81 -2.57 6.57
C PHE A 164 -17.17 -2.41 7.25
N ASP A 165 -18.24 -2.08 6.52
CA ASP A 165 -19.56 -1.77 7.09
C ASP A 165 -20.41 -3.05 7.30
N ASN A 166 -20.14 -4.10 6.53
CA ASN A 166 -20.94 -5.33 6.47
C ASN A 166 -20.31 -6.54 7.21
N ILE A 167 -19.30 -6.33 8.05
CA ILE A 167 -18.68 -7.43 8.81
C ILE A 167 -19.63 -7.89 9.92
N ASP A 168 -20.05 -9.16 9.88
CA ASP A 168 -20.81 -9.78 10.97
C ASP A 168 -19.89 -10.02 12.18
N HIS A 169 -20.24 -9.41 13.31
CA HIS A 169 -19.44 -9.51 14.55
C HIS A 169 -19.38 -10.95 15.07
N SER A 170 -20.46 -11.73 14.96
CA SER A 170 -20.52 -13.11 15.45
C SER A 170 -19.55 -14.01 14.70
N VAL A 171 -19.52 -13.89 13.36
CA VAL A 171 -18.62 -14.65 12.49
C VAL A 171 -17.16 -14.24 12.75
N LEU A 172 -16.88 -12.94 12.81
CA LEU A 172 -15.53 -12.42 13.08
C LEU A 172 -14.99 -12.93 14.42
N ILE A 173 -15.81 -12.90 15.47
CA ILE A 173 -15.42 -13.39 16.80
C ILE A 173 -15.23 -14.91 16.78
N GLY A 174 -16.06 -15.65 16.04
CA GLY A 174 -15.89 -17.09 15.85
C GLY A 174 -14.55 -17.44 15.19
N ILE A 175 -14.18 -16.72 14.13
CA ILE A 175 -12.88 -16.89 13.44
C ILE A 175 -11.71 -16.57 14.37
N VAL A 176 -11.76 -15.43 15.07
CA VAL A 176 -10.72 -15.05 16.03
C VAL A 176 -10.60 -16.09 17.16
N GLY A 177 -11.74 -16.61 17.61
CA GLY A 177 -11.85 -17.63 18.65
C GLY A 177 -11.23 -18.98 18.29
N LYS A 178 -11.02 -19.29 17.00
CA LYS A 178 -10.31 -20.51 16.58
C LYS A 178 -8.86 -20.51 17.07
N LYS A 179 -8.18 -19.35 17.04
CA LYS A 179 -6.76 -19.21 17.41
C LYS A 179 -6.54 -18.55 18.76
N VAL A 180 -7.41 -17.62 19.15
CA VAL A 180 -7.30 -16.91 20.43
C VAL A 180 -8.39 -17.43 21.36
N LYS A 181 -8.03 -18.26 22.33
CA LYS A 181 -8.95 -18.74 23.39
C LYS A 181 -8.71 -17.99 24.68
N ASP A 182 -8.87 -16.67 24.63
CA ASP A 182 -8.82 -15.79 25.80
C ASP A 182 -10.13 -14.99 25.88
N ALA A 183 -10.99 -15.35 26.84
CA ALA A 183 -12.31 -14.77 26.98
C ALA A 183 -12.27 -13.26 27.26
N ARG A 184 -11.27 -12.78 28.04
CA ARG A 184 -11.13 -11.36 28.36
C ARG A 184 -10.76 -10.55 27.14
N PHE A 185 -9.85 -11.08 26.33
CA PHE A 185 -9.43 -10.45 25.08
C PHE A 185 -10.56 -10.43 24.05
N ILE A 186 -11.30 -11.53 23.89
CA ILE A 186 -12.47 -11.58 22.99
C ILE A 186 -13.55 -10.60 23.45
N ASN A 187 -13.79 -10.49 24.77
CA ASN A 187 -14.78 -9.56 25.29
C ASN A 187 -14.37 -8.09 25.02
N LEU A 188 -13.09 -7.76 25.18
CA LEU A 188 -12.57 -6.44 24.83
C LEU A 188 -12.78 -6.13 23.34
N LEU A 189 -12.52 -7.09 22.45
CA LEU A 189 -12.82 -6.93 21.02
C LEU A 189 -14.32 -6.73 20.75
N ARG A 190 -15.19 -7.48 21.44
CA ARG A 190 -16.66 -7.28 21.37
C ARG A 190 -17.06 -5.87 21.76
N LEU A 191 -16.51 -5.34 22.85
CA LEU A 191 -16.79 -3.98 23.31
C LEU A 191 -16.38 -2.95 22.26
N PHE A 192 -15.20 -3.09 21.65
CA PHE A 192 -14.77 -2.18 20.57
C PHE A 192 -15.66 -2.24 19.33
N LEU A 193 -16.18 -3.41 18.97
CA LEU A 193 -17.09 -3.56 17.83
C LEU A 193 -18.48 -2.97 18.12
N LYS A 194 -18.94 -3.04 19.38
CA LYS A 194 -20.24 -2.53 19.84
C LYS A 194 -20.23 -1.07 20.29
N ALA A 195 -19.07 -0.43 20.37
CA ALA A 195 -18.90 0.93 20.91
C ALA A 195 -19.75 2.01 20.20
N GLY A 196 -20.29 1.71 19.01
CA GLY A 196 -21.16 2.63 18.28
C GLY A 196 -20.40 3.78 17.65
N TYR A 197 -21.15 4.76 17.15
CA TYR A 197 -20.61 5.99 16.61
C TYR A 197 -21.48 7.18 16.97
N MET A 198 -20.86 8.37 16.98
CA MET A 198 -21.54 9.63 17.22
C MET A 198 -21.54 10.46 15.93
N GLU A 199 -22.72 10.92 15.53
CA GLU A 199 -22.95 11.73 14.34
C GLU A 199 -23.89 12.89 14.71
N GLU A 200 -23.47 14.13 14.46
CA GLU A 200 -24.24 15.34 14.83
C GLU A 200 -24.74 15.33 16.29
N TRP A 201 -23.88 14.93 17.23
CA TRP A 201 -24.20 14.79 18.66
C TRP A 201 -25.29 13.76 19.01
N LYS A 202 -25.68 12.91 18.06
CA LYS A 202 -26.56 11.75 18.29
C LYS A 202 -25.74 10.47 18.31
N TYR A 203 -26.05 9.62 19.29
CA TYR A 203 -25.46 8.28 19.40
C TYR A 203 -26.21 7.29 18.51
N TYR A 204 -25.45 6.47 17.77
CA TYR A 204 -25.97 5.37 16.98
C TYR A 204 -25.21 4.08 17.31
N GLY A 205 -25.95 3.01 17.56
CA GLY A 205 -25.39 1.67 17.74
C GLY A 205 -24.82 1.11 16.43
N THR A 206 -23.69 0.40 16.52
CA THR A 206 -23.12 -0.33 15.38
C THR A 206 -23.56 -1.80 15.48
N TYR A 207 -24.51 -2.19 14.64
CA TYR A 207 -25.02 -3.58 14.60
C TYR A 207 -24.21 -4.50 13.67
N SER A 208 -23.52 -3.90 12.70
CA SER A 208 -22.62 -4.59 11.77
C SER A 208 -21.45 -3.68 11.39
N GLY A 209 -20.31 -4.29 11.06
CA GLY A 209 -19.14 -3.58 10.57
C GLY A 209 -18.15 -3.14 11.65
N CYS A 210 -16.98 -2.73 11.19
CA CYS A 210 -15.89 -2.19 11.98
C CYS A 210 -15.76 -0.69 11.70
N PRO A 211 -15.60 0.18 12.72
CA PRO A 211 -15.49 1.61 12.51
C PRO A 211 -14.31 1.94 11.56
N GLN A 212 -14.63 2.59 10.44
CA GLN A 212 -13.66 2.91 9.39
C GLN A 212 -12.75 4.04 9.87
N GLY A 213 -11.54 3.71 10.34
CA GLY A 213 -10.62 4.66 10.98
C GLY A 213 -10.05 4.17 12.31
N GLY A 214 -10.59 3.06 12.85
CA GLY A 214 -9.93 2.29 13.89
C GLY A 214 -8.64 1.66 13.38
N ILE A 215 -7.61 1.64 14.22
CA ILE A 215 -6.28 1.11 13.88
C ILE A 215 -6.29 -0.42 13.76
N ILE A 216 -7.21 -1.07 14.49
CA ILE A 216 -7.47 -2.52 14.45
C ILE A 216 -8.33 -2.96 13.26
N SER A 217 -9.12 -2.07 12.66
CA SER A 217 -10.09 -2.44 11.62
C SER A 217 -9.43 -3.14 10.41
N PRO A 218 -8.25 -2.69 9.90
CA PRO A 218 -7.59 -3.36 8.77
C PRO A 218 -7.11 -4.78 9.08
N ILE A 219 -6.61 -5.05 10.29
CA ILE A 219 -6.18 -6.42 10.64
C ILE A 219 -7.38 -7.34 10.84
N LEU A 220 -8.47 -6.84 11.44
CA LEU A 220 -9.71 -7.62 11.60
C LEU A 220 -10.31 -7.98 10.23
N ALA A 221 -10.33 -7.04 9.28
CA ALA A 221 -10.75 -7.31 7.91
C ALA A 221 -9.88 -8.37 7.22
N ASN A 222 -8.55 -8.32 7.43
CA ASN A 222 -7.65 -9.33 6.88
C ASN A 222 -7.86 -10.72 7.50
N ILE A 223 -8.08 -10.80 8.81
CA ILE A 223 -8.40 -12.07 9.50
C ILE A 223 -9.69 -12.65 8.93
N TYR A 224 -10.70 -11.81 8.75
CA TYR A 224 -11.98 -12.21 8.16
C TYR A 224 -11.82 -12.77 6.73
N LEU A 225 -11.09 -12.05 5.89
CA LEU A 225 -10.87 -12.40 4.49
C LEU A 225 -9.85 -13.54 4.29
N ASN A 226 -9.10 -13.93 5.33
CA ASN A 226 -8.20 -15.08 5.24
C ASN A 226 -8.97 -16.41 5.10
N GLU A 227 -10.21 -16.49 5.59
CA GLU A 227 -11.09 -17.64 5.35
C GLU A 227 -11.46 -17.76 3.86
N LEU A 228 -11.64 -16.62 3.17
CA LEU A 228 -11.81 -16.58 1.73
C LEU A 228 -10.54 -17.02 1.00
N ASP A 229 -9.37 -16.55 1.42
CA ASP A 229 -8.09 -16.99 0.84
C ASP A 229 -7.93 -18.52 0.95
N THR A 230 -8.24 -19.09 2.12
CA THR A 230 -8.18 -20.53 2.38
C THR A 230 -9.16 -21.30 1.51
N PHE A 231 -10.36 -20.77 1.29
CA PHE A 231 -11.35 -21.36 0.39
C PHE A 231 -10.88 -21.34 -1.07
N VAL A 232 -10.30 -20.23 -1.54
CA VAL A 232 -9.76 -20.12 -2.90
C VAL A 232 -8.59 -21.08 -3.11
N GLU A 233 -7.74 -21.29 -2.09
CA GLU A 233 -6.67 -22.28 -2.15
C GLU A 233 -7.21 -23.72 -2.28
N LYS A 234 -8.32 -24.05 -1.61
CA LYS A 234 -9.01 -25.34 -1.78
C LYS A 234 -9.59 -25.47 -3.19
N LEU A 235 -10.27 -24.43 -3.68
CA LEU A 235 -10.81 -24.39 -5.05
C LEU A 235 -9.72 -24.55 -6.11
N LYS A 236 -8.57 -23.92 -5.90
CA LYS A 236 -7.41 -24.04 -6.78
C LYS A 236 -6.92 -25.48 -6.87
N LYS A 237 -6.84 -26.20 -5.75
CA LYS A 237 -6.45 -27.62 -5.73
C LYS A 237 -7.44 -28.51 -6.48
N SER A 238 -8.75 -28.25 -6.39
CA SER A 238 -9.75 -29.03 -7.13
C SER A 238 -9.81 -28.69 -8.62
N PHE A 239 -9.45 -27.45 -8.99
CA PHE A 239 -9.55 -26.97 -10.36
C PHE A 239 -8.29 -27.22 -11.20
N ASP A 240 -7.11 -27.24 -10.57
CA ASP A 240 -5.82 -27.38 -11.26
C ASP A 240 -5.64 -28.82 -11.79
N THR A 241 -5.93 -29.04 -13.07
CA THR A 241 -5.61 -30.31 -13.75
C THR A 241 -4.20 -30.25 -14.33
N ASN A 242 -3.28 -31.03 -13.77
CA ASN A 242 -1.94 -31.19 -14.35
C ASN A 242 -1.99 -32.20 -15.50
N THR A 243 -2.26 -31.74 -16.71
CA THR A 243 -2.05 -32.57 -17.91
C THR A 243 -0.54 -32.73 -18.16
N PRO A 244 -0.04 -33.96 -18.41
CA PRO A 244 1.36 -34.17 -18.71
C PRO A 244 1.78 -33.38 -19.96
N TYR A 245 3.06 -32.99 -20.02
CA TYR A 245 3.59 -32.19 -21.13
C TYR A 245 3.60 -33.00 -22.43
N THR A 246 2.53 -32.91 -23.22
CA THR A 246 2.46 -33.50 -24.56
C THR A 246 2.65 -32.43 -25.62
N LEU A 247 3.69 -32.56 -26.44
CA LEU A 247 3.89 -31.74 -27.63
C LEU A 247 2.73 -31.95 -28.60
N THR A 248 2.28 -30.89 -29.27
CA THR A 248 1.22 -31.03 -30.28
C THR A 248 1.70 -31.95 -31.41
N PRO A 249 0.84 -32.84 -31.95
CA PRO A 249 1.22 -33.74 -33.04
C PRO A 249 1.80 -33.01 -34.24
N GLN A 250 1.23 -31.84 -34.55
CA GLN A 250 1.71 -30.95 -35.62
C GLN A 250 3.11 -30.39 -35.36
N TYR A 251 3.40 -29.94 -34.13
CA TYR A 251 4.74 -29.46 -33.76
C TYR A 251 5.78 -30.58 -33.78
N ARG A 252 5.41 -31.78 -33.28
CA ARG A 252 6.27 -32.97 -33.31
C ARG A 252 6.59 -33.39 -34.74
N ALA A 253 5.61 -33.38 -35.64
CA ALA A 253 5.82 -33.67 -37.06
C ALA A 253 6.80 -32.68 -37.73
N LEU A 254 6.67 -31.39 -37.45
CA LEU A 254 7.59 -30.36 -37.95
C LEU A 254 9.01 -30.50 -37.37
N GLN A 255 9.13 -30.89 -36.10
CA GLN A 255 10.42 -31.15 -35.46
C GLN A 255 11.13 -32.34 -36.10
N ASN A 256 10.40 -33.44 -36.33
CA ASN A 256 10.93 -34.63 -37.00
C ASN A 256 11.35 -34.32 -38.45
N LYS A 257 10.53 -33.59 -39.21
CA LYS A 257 10.89 -33.13 -40.57
C LYS A 257 12.18 -32.32 -40.56
N ARG A 258 12.32 -31.38 -39.62
CA ARG A 258 13.52 -30.56 -39.47
C ARG A 258 14.78 -31.36 -39.10
N ALA A 259 14.65 -32.36 -38.21
CA ALA A 259 15.74 -33.25 -37.85
C ALA A 259 16.21 -34.10 -39.05
N ASN A 260 15.26 -34.63 -39.83
CA ASN A 260 15.55 -35.37 -41.06
C ASN A 260 16.25 -34.48 -42.11
N THR A 261 15.79 -33.24 -42.32
CA THR A 261 16.46 -32.30 -43.23
C THR A 261 17.87 -31.97 -42.75
N LYS A 262 18.11 -31.83 -41.44
CA LYS A 262 19.45 -31.63 -40.88
C LYS A 262 20.38 -32.82 -41.13
N GLN A 263 19.88 -34.05 -40.97
CA GLN A 263 20.64 -35.26 -41.29
C GLN A 263 21.00 -35.32 -42.78
N LYS A 264 20.08 -34.93 -43.68
CA LYS A 264 20.33 -34.84 -45.12
C LYS A 264 21.41 -33.80 -45.47
N ILE A 265 21.42 -32.65 -44.79
CA ILE A 265 22.46 -31.62 -44.95
C ILE A 265 23.84 -32.13 -44.52
N ASN A 266 23.92 -32.82 -43.37
CA ASN A 266 25.19 -33.34 -42.86
C ASN A 266 25.80 -34.46 -43.72
N ARG A 267 24.98 -35.17 -44.51
CA ARG A 267 25.43 -36.26 -45.40
C ARG A 267 25.89 -35.79 -46.78
N ARG A 268 25.65 -34.53 -47.17
CA ARG A 268 25.99 -34.01 -48.51
C ARG A 268 27.15 -33.02 -48.44
N GLU A 269 28.04 -33.12 -49.42
CA GLU A 269 29.14 -32.17 -49.64
C GLU A 269 28.61 -30.83 -50.18
N VAL A 270 29.50 -29.86 -50.38
CA VAL A 270 29.14 -28.48 -50.76
C VAL A 270 28.63 -28.44 -52.20
N GLY A 271 27.37 -28.02 -52.41
CA GLY A 271 26.73 -27.91 -53.72
C GLY A 271 25.32 -27.31 -53.65
N GLU A 272 24.70 -27.01 -54.80
CA GLU A 272 23.39 -26.33 -54.89
C GLU A 272 22.26 -27.06 -54.14
N GLU A 273 22.29 -28.39 -54.13
CA GLU A 273 21.32 -29.21 -53.41
C GLU A 273 21.41 -29.02 -51.89
N ARG A 274 22.62 -28.74 -51.37
CA ARG A 274 22.83 -28.45 -49.94
C ARG A 274 22.23 -27.09 -49.58
N ASP A 275 22.35 -26.09 -50.45
CA ASP A 275 21.77 -24.77 -50.25
C ASP A 275 20.24 -24.78 -50.29
N GLN A 276 19.65 -25.58 -51.18
CA GLN A 276 18.20 -25.83 -51.19
C GLN A 276 17.71 -26.51 -49.90
N LEU A 277 18.45 -27.49 -49.38
CA LEU A 277 18.13 -28.14 -48.11
C LEU A 277 18.31 -27.18 -46.91
N ILE A 278 19.30 -26.29 -46.95
CA ILE A 278 19.47 -25.23 -45.95
C ILE A 278 18.29 -24.24 -45.99
N ALA A 279 17.83 -23.85 -47.18
CA ALA A 279 16.65 -23.01 -47.35
C ALA A 279 15.38 -23.68 -46.80
N GLN A 280 15.18 -24.98 -47.09
CA GLN A 280 14.09 -25.78 -46.51
C GLN A 280 14.20 -25.90 -44.98
N TYR A 281 15.40 -26.09 -44.44
CA TYR A 281 15.65 -26.12 -43.00
C TYR A 281 15.32 -24.78 -42.32
N ILE A 282 15.66 -23.66 -42.95
CA ILE A 282 15.30 -22.32 -42.49
C ILE A 282 13.79 -22.10 -42.57
N GLY A 283 13.13 -22.55 -43.64
CA GLY A 283 11.68 -22.50 -43.84
C GLY A 283 10.90 -23.27 -42.78
N LEU A 284 11.24 -24.55 -42.57
CA LEU A 284 10.69 -25.38 -41.48
C LEU A 284 10.96 -24.75 -40.11
N GLY A 285 12.11 -24.10 -39.93
CA GLY A 285 12.40 -23.32 -38.73
C GLY A 285 11.50 -22.10 -38.54
N LYS A 286 11.00 -21.47 -39.61
CA LYS A 286 10.00 -20.39 -39.53
C LYS A 286 8.62 -20.93 -39.18
N GLU A 287 8.22 -22.07 -39.75
CA GLU A 287 6.94 -22.72 -39.46
C GLU A 287 6.87 -23.26 -38.04
N LEU A 288 7.92 -23.92 -37.56
CA LEU A 288 8.04 -24.38 -36.18
C LEU A 288 8.00 -23.21 -35.17
N ARG A 289 8.36 -22.00 -35.60
CA ARG A 289 8.18 -20.76 -34.82
C ARG A 289 6.77 -20.18 -34.88
N LYS A 290 5.92 -20.56 -35.82
CA LYS A 290 4.50 -20.18 -35.86
C LYS A 290 3.61 -21.17 -35.09
N THR A 291 3.89 -22.46 -35.22
CA THR A 291 3.10 -23.51 -34.58
C THR A 291 3.29 -23.49 -33.05
N PRO A 292 2.23 -23.48 -32.24
CA PRO A 292 2.35 -23.60 -30.79
C PRO A 292 2.83 -25.00 -30.42
N ALA A 293 3.85 -25.08 -29.57
CA ALA A 293 4.41 -26.34 -29.09
C ALA A 293 3.45 -27.10 -28.15
N LYS A 294 2.50 -26.38 -27.54
CA LYS A 294 1.58 -26.89 -26.52
C LYS A 294 0.13 -26.54 -26.86
N LEU A 295 -0.78 -27.49 -26.67
CA LEU A 295 -2.22 -27.24 -26.52
C LEU A 295 -2.41 -26.66 -25.11
N CYS A 296 -2.65 -25.35 -24.99
CA CYS A 296 -2.90 -24.69 -23.70
C CYS A 296 -4.29 -25.03 -23.13
N ASN A 297 -4.50 -26.31 -22.80
CA ASN A 297 -5.71 -26.82 -22.16
C ASN A 297 -5.55 -27.10 -20.65
N ASP A 298 -4.38 -26.82 -20.08
CA ASP A 298 -4.18 -26.89 -18.63
C ASP A 298 -5.15 -25.93 -17.92
N LYS A 299 -6.15 -26.46 -17.21
CA LYS A 299 -6.95 -25.67 -16.28
C LYS A 299 -6.07 -25.24 -15.12
N LYS A 300 -5.86 -23.93 -14.98
CA LYS A 300 -5.07 -23.34 -13.89
C LYS A 300 -5.78 -22.14 -13.31
N LEU A 301 -5.86 -22.09 -11.98
CA LEU A 301 -6.40 -20.97 -11.21
C LEU A 301 -5.26 -20.26 -10.47
N LYS A 302 -5.18 -18.95 -10.65
CA LYS A 302 -4.24 -18.07 -9.92
C LYS A 302 -5.02 -16.97 -9.21
N TYR A 303 -4.53 -16.56 -8.05
CA TYR A 303 -5.26 -15.69 -7.13
C TYR A 303 -4.32 -14.66 -6.53
N VAL A 304 -4.73 -13.39 -6.53
CA VAL A 304 -4.05 -12.30 -5.81
C VAL A 304 -5.11 -11.40 -5.17
N ARG A 305 -4.90 -11.03 -3.91
CA ARG A 305 -5.79 -10.13 -3.16
C ARG A 305 -5.04 -8.94 -2.59
N TYR A 306 -5.69 -7.78 -2.65
CA TYR A 306 -5.28 -6.56 -1.99
C TYR A 306 -6.47 -5.95 -1.23
N ALA A 307 -6.48 -6.17 0.09
CA ALA A 307 -7.61 -5.79 0.95
C ALA A 307 -8.91 -6.43 0.43
N ASP A 308 -9.86 -5.60 -0.02
CA ASP A 308 -11.18 -6.01 -0.50
C ASP A 308 -11.17 -6.34 -2.02
N ASP A 309 -10.21 -5.76 -2.75
CA ASP A 309 -10.05 -5.98 -4.19
C ASP A 309 -9.26 -7.29 -4.41
N PHE A 310 -9.83 -8.23 -5.16
CA PHE A 310 -9.12 -9.45 -5.56
C PHE A 310 -9.26 -9.73 -7.05
N LEU A 311 -8.25 -10.39 -7.60
CA LEU A 311 -8.21 -10.78 -9.00
C LEU A 311 -7.91 -12.28 -9.10
N ILE A 312 -8.77 -12.99 -9.82
CA ILE A 312 -8.58 -14.41 -10.13
C ILE A 312 -8.28 -14.53 -11.62
N ALA A 313 -7.15 -15.15 -11.95
CA ALA A 313 -6.84 -15.54 -13.32
C ALA A 313 -7.18 -17.01 -13.55
N VAL A 314 -7.89 -17.26 -14.64
CA VAL A 314 -8.29 -18.60 -15.05
C VAL A 314 -7.75 -18.87 -16.45
N ASN A 315 -7.01 -19.96 -16.59
CA ASN A 315 -6.72 -20.55 -17.90
C ASN A 315 -7.78 -21.61 -18.19
N GLY A 316 -8.93 -21.20 -18.72
CA GLY A 316 -10.08 -22.08 -18.93
C GLY A 316 -11.10 -21.49 -19.90
N SER A 317 -12.30 -22.08 -19.90
CA SER A 317 -13.46 -21.59 -20.61
C SER A 317 -14.15 -20.45 -19.85
N LYS A 318 -15.13 -19.79 -20.49
CA LYS A 318 -15.98 -18.79 -19.82
C LYS A 318 -16.87 -19.44 -18.77
N GLU A 319 -17.39 -20.64 -19.04
CA GLU A 319 -18.22 -21.43 -18.13
C GLU A 319 -17.50 -21.76 -16.82
N ASP A 320 -16.20 -22.11 -16.91
CA ASP A 320 -15.37 -22.34 -15.72
C ASP A 320 -15.29 -21.08 -14.83
N CYS A 321 -15.26 -19.89 -15.44
CA CYS A 321 -15.21 -18.61 -14.71
C CYS A 321 -16.54 -18.29 -14.03
N GLU A 322 -17.66 -18.59 -14.69
CA GLU A 322 -19.01 -18.45 -14.14
C GLU A 322 -19.23 -19.41 -12.97
N TRP A 323 -18.74 -20.65 -13.08
CA TRP A 323 -18.75 -21.62 -11.99
C TRP A 323 -17.94 -21.14 -10.78
N ILE A 324 -16.71 -20.64 -10.98
CA ILE A 324 -15.88 -20.07 -9.90
C ILE A 324 -16.62 -18.90 -9.23
N LYS A 325 -17.25 -18.02 -10.03
CA LYS A 325 -18.02 -16.89 -9.51
C LYS A 325 -19.22 -17.35 -8.66
N ALA A 326 -19.94 -18.39 -9.08
CA ALA A 326 -21.04 -18.95 -8.31
C ALA A 326 -20.56 -19.51 -6.97
N GLN A 327 -19.50 -20.32 -6.96
CA GLN A 327 -18.91 -20.90 -5.76
C GLN A 327 -18.42 -19.84 -4.77
N LEU A 328 -17.79 -18.76 -5.27
CA LEU A 328 -17.39 -17.64 -4.43
C LEU A 328 -18.58 -16.89 -3.84
N THR A 329 -19.64 -16.70 -4.63
CA THR A 329 -20.86 -16.00 -4.18
C THR A 329 -21.56 -16.79 -3.08
N GLU A 330 -21.67 -18.11 -3.25
CA GLU A 330 -22.25 -19.01 -2.26
C GLU A 330 -21.45 -19.02 -0.97
N PHE A 331 -20.12 -19.12 -1.06
CA PHE A 331 -19.25 -19.10 0.12
C PHE A 331 -19.30 -17.75 0.87
N ILE A 332 -19.28 -16.64 0.15
CA ILE A 332 -19.33 -15.29 0.76
C ILE A 332 -20.69 -15.03 1.42
N ARG A 333 -21.78 -15.50 0.82
CA ARG A 333 -23.12 -15.37 1.40
C ARG A 333 -23.33 -16.31 2.59
N GLY A 334 -22.89 -17.56 2.48
CA GLY A 334 -23.09 -18.58 3.50
C GLY A 334 -22.17 -18.40 4.71
N THR A 335 -20.86 -18.42 4.48
CA THR A 335 -19.84 -18.43 5.54
C THR A 335 -19.55 -17.03 6.07
N LEU A 336 -19.44 -16.05 5.17
CA LEU A 336 -19.06 -14.68 5.50
C LEU A 336 -20.25 -13.72 5.60
N LYS A 337 -21.49 -14.16 5.32
CA LYS A 337 -22.71 -13.33 5.37
C LYS A 337 -22.55 -11.95 4.73
N MET A 338 -21.81 -11.88 3.63
CA MET A 338 -21.53 -10.64 2.90
C MET A 338 -22.12 -10.67 1.49
N GLU A 339 -22.22 -9.49 0.88
CA GLU A 339 -22.65 -9.34 -0.51
C GLU A 339 -21.48 -8.98 -1.43
N LEU A 340 -21.34 -9.75 -2.52
CA LEU A 340 -20.48 -9.38 -3.64
C LEU A 340 -21.11 -8.25 -4.45
N SER A 341 -20.29 -7.29 -4.88
CA SER A 341 -20.75 -6.20 -5.74
C SER A 341 -20.92 -6.69 -7.19
N GLN A 342 -22.13 -7.13 -7.57
CA GLN A 342 -22.39 -7.68 -8.91
C GLN A 342 -21.93 -6.74 -10.04
N GLU A 343 -22.18 -5.43 -9.91
CA GLU A 343 -21.77 -4.38 -10.88
C GLU A 343 -20.26 -4.29 -11.12
N LYS A 344 -19.45 -4.75 -10.16
CA LYS A 344 -17.99 -4.68 -10.22
C LYS A 344 -17.34 -6.04 -10.45
N THR A 345 -18.09 -7.13 -10.28
CA THR A 345 -17.61 -8.47 -10.58
C THR A 345 -17.69 -8.78 -12.07
N LEU A 346 -16.77 -8.19 -12.83
CA LEU A 346 -16.69 -8.34 -14.28
C LEU A 346 -15.79 -9.53 -14.63
N ILE A 347 -16.26 -10.39 -15.53
CA ILE A 347 -15.46 -11.41 -16.19
C ILE A 347 -14.90 -10.77 -17.45
N THR A 348 -13.60 -10.48 -17.46
CA THR A 348 -12.92 -9.87 -18.59
C THR A 348 -12.08 -10.90 -19.32
N HIS A 349 -12.15 -10.89 -20.65
CA HIS A 349 -11.28 -11.73 -21.46
C HIS A 349 -9.87 -11.11 -21.50
N SER A 350 -8.83 -11.93 -21.60
CA SER A 350 -7.42 -11.51 -21.60
C SER A 350 -7.00 -10.52 -22.71
N ASN A 351 -7.85 -10.33 -23.72
CA ASN A 351 -7.64 -9.31 -24.76
C ASN A 351 -7.99 -7.90 -24.26
N ASP A 352 -8.97 -7.80 -23.38
CA ASP A 352 -9.42 -6.56 -22.78
C ASP A 352 -8.57 -6.24 -21.55
N CYS A 353 -8.49 -4.95 -21.22
CA CYS A 353 -7.74 -4.50 -20.06
C CYS A 353 -8.58 -4.67 -18.79
N ALA A 354 -8.15 -5.55 -17.89
CA ALA A 354 -8.70 -5.66 -16.54
C ALA A 354 -8.11 -4.57 -15.64
N ARG A 355 -8.89 -3.93 -14.77
CA ARG A 355 -8.39 -2.85 -13.89
C ARG A 355 -8.09 -3.38 -12.49
N PHE A 356 -6.82 -3.36 -12.10
CA PHE A 356 -6.40 -3.79 -10.77
C PHE A 356 -5.44 -2.80 -10.13
N LEU A 357 -5.76 -2.32 -8.91
CA LEU A 357 -4.95 -1.37 -8.14
C LEU A 357 -4.52 -0.11 -8.91
N GLY A 358 -5.29 0.29 -9.93
CA GLY A 358 -4.97 1.44 -10.77
C GLY A 358 -4.03 1.18 -11.94
N TYR A 359 -3.72 -0.08 -12.20
CA TYR A 359 -3.07 -0.55 -13.41
C TYR A 359 -4.09 -1.24 -14.31
N ASP A 360 -3.87 -1.14 -15.61
CA ASP A 360 -4.58 -1.92 -16.61
C ASP A 360 -3.74 -3.18 -16.87
N VAL A 361 -4.30 -4.34 -16.54
CA VAL A 361 -3.70 -5.65 -16.69
C VAL A 361 -4.10 -6.20 -18.05
N ARG A 362 -3.11 -6.51 -18.90
CA ARG A 362 -3.34 -7.10 -20.23
C ARG A 362 -2.38 -8.25 -20.47
N VAL A 363 -2.81 -9.29 -21.21
CA VAL A 363 -1.91 -10.36 -21.62
C VAL A 363 -1.31 -10.03 -23.00
N ARG A 364 0.03 -10.04 -23.12
CA ARG A 364 0.70 -9.85 -24.40
C ARG A 364 0.55 -11.09 -25.27
N ARG A 365 0.01 -10.91 -26.48
CA ARG A 365 -0.05 -11.94 -27.54
C ARG A 365 0.71 -11.45 -28.77
N ASP A 366 2.01 -11.21 -28.62
CA ASP A 366 2.88 -10.75 -29.70
C ASP A 366 3.78 -11.88 -30.21
N GLN A 367 3.42 -12.44 -31.37
CA GLN A 367 4.18 -13.51 -32.03
C GLN A 367 5.43 -13.04 -32.79
N GLN A 368 5.79 -11.75 -32.69
CA GLN A 368 7.02 -11.26 -33.31
C GLN A 368 8.25 -12.01 -32.77
N VAL A 369 9.28 -12.11 -33.60
CA VAL A 369 10.53 -12.79 -33.26
C VAL A 369 11.62 -11.73 -33.19
N LYS A 370 12.23 -11.56 -32.03
CA LYS A 370 13.33 -10.60 -31.83
C LYS A 370 14.67 -11.36 -31.72
N PRO A 371 15.75 -10.82 -32.32
CA PRO A 371 17.08 -11.34 -32.07
C PRO A 371 17.46 -11.10 -30.61
N TRP A 372 17.93 -12.14 -29.92
CA TRP A 372 18.41 -12.08 -28.55
C TRP A 372 19.78 -12.76 -28.47
N LYS A 373 20.84 -11.98 -28.24
CA LYS A 373 22.24 -12.47 -28.30
C LYS A 373 22.47 -13.26 -29.62
N ASN A 374 22.84 -14.54 -29.52
CA ASN A 374 23.13 -15.42 -30.66
C ASN A 374 21.92 -16.27 -31.12
N CYS A 375 20.73 -16.05 -30.57
CA CYS A 375 19.54 -16.82 -30.93
C CYS A 375 18.35 -15.91 -31.31
N LYS A 376 17.43 -16.42 -32.13
CA LYS A 376 16.15 -15.75 -32.41
C LYS A 376 15.13 -16.25 -31.38
N GLN A 377 14.68 -15.37 -30.49
CA GLN A 377 13.68 -15.70 -29.47
C GLN A 377 12.32 -15.14 -29.89
N ARG A 378 11.23 -15.89 -29.66
CA ARG A 378 9.87 -15.32 -29.75
C ARG A 378 9.75 -14.21 -28.70
N THR A 379 9.08 -13.10 -29.01
CA THR A 379 8.70 -12.13 -27.96
C THR A 379 7.90 -12.88 -26.89
N MET A 380 8.10 -12.53 -25.61
CA MET A 380 7.44 -13.17 -24.47
C MET A 380 5.92 -13.20 -24.69
N ASN A 381 5.41 -14.34 -25.16
CA ASN A 381 4.01 -14.57 -25.48
C ASN A 381 3.30 -15.10 -24.25
N ASN A 382 2.10 -14.59 -24.00
CA ASN A 382 1.26 -14.90 -22.83
C ASN A 382 1.78 -14.39 -21.49
N THR A 383 2.75 -13.46 -21.48
CA THR A 383 3.12 -12.74 -20.25
C THR A 383 2.15 -11.61 -19.98
N VAL A 384 1.89 -11.36 -18.71
CA VAL A 384 1.06 -10.24 -18.28
C VAL A 384 1.85 -8.93 -18.33
N GLU A 385 1.24 -7.92 -18.93
CA GLU A 385 1.72 -6.55 -18.98
C GLU A 385 0.85 -5.68 -18.09
N LEU A 386 1.53 -4.85 -17.30
CA LEU A 386 0.91 -3.79 -16.53
C LEU A 386 1.00 -2.50 -17.35
N LEU A 387 -0.15 -1.91 -17.65
CA LEU A 387 -0.28 -0.67 -18.41
C LEU A 387 -0.80 0.44 -17.49
N ILE A 388 -0.45 1.68 -17.83
CA ILE A 388 -0.92 2.86 -17.11
C ILE A 388 -2.19 3.35 -17.80
N PRO A 389 -3.32 3.51 -17.07
CA PRO A 389 -4.53 4.11 -17.62
C PRO A 389 -4.34 5.62 -17.79
N PHE A 390 -3.79 6.04 -18.93
CA PHE A 390 -3.51 7.45 -19.22
C PHE A 390 -4.77 8.32 -19.19
N ARG A 391 -5.81 7.93 -19.95
CA ARG A 391 -7.05 8.70 -20.08
C ARG A 391 -7.87 8.74 -18.79
N ASP A 392 -7.98 7.61 -18.10
CA ASP A 392 -8.90 7.52 -16.96
C ASP A 392 -8.34 8.05 -15.64
N LYS A 393 -7.04 7.94 -15.39
CA LYS A 393 -6.44 8.39 -14.13
C LYS A 393 -5.57 9.61 -14.29
N ILE A 394 -4.65 9.61 -15.27
CA ILE A 394 -3.67 10.68 -15.38
C ILE A 394 -4.32 11.96 -15.89
N GLU A 395 -5.17 11.89 -16.92
CA GLU A 395 -5.86 13.08 -17.43
C GLU A 395 -6.82 13.64 -16.39
N LYS A 396 -7.66 12.80 -15.76
CA LYS A 396 -8.54 13.24 -14.66
C LYS A 396 -7.76 13.88 -13.50
N TYR A 397 -6.59 13.33 -13.17
CA TYR A 397 -5.71 13.91 -12.14
C TYR A 397 -5.16 15.28 -12.55
N LEU A 398 -4.74 15.44 -13.80
CA LEU A 398 -4.24 16.70 -14.34
C LEU A 398 -5.33 17.78 -14.42
N PHE A 399 -6.55 17.40 -14.84
CA PHE A 399 -7.71 18.29 -14.87
C PHE A 399 -8.13 18.73 -13.47
N ALA A 400 -8.24 17.80 -12.51
CA ALA A 400 -8.61 18.12 -11.13
C ALA A 400 -7.63 19.09 -10.46
N LYS A 401 -6.36 19.08 -10.86
CA LYS A 401 -5.33 20.00 -10.36
C LYS A 401 -5.23 21.30 -11.15
N GLY A 402 -6.01 21.48 -12.22
CA GLY A 402 -5.92 22.63 -13.11
C GLY A 402 -4.57 22.77 -13.80
N ALA A 403 -3.83 21.66 -13.95
CA ALA A 403 -2.48 21.66 -14.53
C ALA A 403 -2.50 21.73 -16.06
N VAL A 404 -3.63 21.34 -16.66
CA VAL A 404 -3.78 21.15 -18.10
C VAL A 404 -5.17 21.58 -18.54
N LYS A 405 -5.27 22.17 -19.75
CA LYS A 405 -6.53 22.44 -20.46
C LYS A 405 -6.54 21.65 -21.77
N GLN A 406 -7.71 21.12 -22.14
CA GLN A 406 -7.90 20.49 -23.42
C GLN A 406 -8.16 21.57 -24.47
N ARG A 407 -7.43 21.55 -25.59
CA ARG A 407 -7.74 22.46 -26.71
C ARG A 407 -9.07 22.06 -27.36
N PRO A 408 -9.94 23.03 -27.69
CA PRO A 408 -11.22 22.76 -28.35
C PRO A 408 -11.04 22.17 -29.76
N ASP A 409 -9.97 22.53 -30.48
CA ASP A 409 -9.83 22.20 -31.90
C ASP A 409 -9.30 20.79 -32.20
N ASN A 410 -8.56 20.17 -31.27
CA ASN A 410 -7.80 18.93 -31.55
C ASN A 410 -7.74 17.92 -30.40
N GLY A 411 -8.40 18.22 -29.26
CA GLY A 411 -8.41 17.35 -28.09
C GLY A 411 -7.05 17.15 -27.38
N LYS A 412 -5.97 17.77 -27.85
CA LYS A 412 -4.63 17.71 -27.23
C LYS A 412 -4.58 18.48 -25.92
N LEU A 413 -3.79 17.94 -24.99
CA LEU A 413 -3.59 18.48 -23.64
C LEU A 413 -2.50 19.56 -23.66
N GLU A 414 -2.81 20.74 -23.14
CA GLU A 414 -1.86 21.83 -22.99
C GLU A 414 -1.61 22.19 -21.52
N PRO A 415 -0.35 22.44 -21.13
CA PRO A 415 -0.02 22.82 -19.77
C PRO A 415 -0.54 24.23 -19.45
N VAL A 416 -1.12 24.40 -18.27
CA VAL A 416 -1.67 25.66 -17.74
C VAL A 416 -1.00 26.00 -16.41
N ALA A 417 -0.91 27.30 -16.10
CA ALA A 417 -0.44 27.77 -14.80
C ALA A 417 -1.48 27.50 -13.71
N ARG A 418 -1.07 26.81 -12.63
CA ARG A 418 -1.85 26.71 -11.39
C ARG A 418 -1.78 28.01 -10.60
N ILE A 419 -2.78 28.87 -10.75
CA ILE A 419 -2.85 30.20 -10.13
C ILE A 419 -2.77 30.11 -8.59
N GLY A 420 -3.38 29.09 -7.96
CA GLY A 420 -3.37 28.94 -6.50
C GLY A 420 -1.99 28.75 -5.85
N LEU A 421 -0.98 28.28 -6.61
CA LEU A 421 0.38 28.07 -6.10
C LEU A 421 1.28 29.31 -6.17
N THR A 422 0.83 30.37 -6.84
CA THR A 422 1.60 31.62 -7.04
C THR A 422 1.92 32.36 -5.75
N ARG A 423 1.15 32.11 -4.68
CA ARG A 423 1.36 32.69 -3.34
C ARG A 423 2.56 32.09 -2.61
N ASN A 424 3.01 30.91 -3.02
CA ASN A 424 4.10 30.19 -2.36
C ASN A 424 5.46 30.64 -2.91
N THR A 425 6.54 30.36 -2.18
CA THR A 425 7.90 30.64 -2.64
C THR A 425 8.27 29.80 -3.87
N ASP A 426 9.21 30.28 -4.69
CA ASP A 426 9.56 29.58 -5.94
C ASP A 426 10.08 28.15 -5.67
N LEU A 427 10.82 27.98 -4.57
CA LEU A 427 11.31 26.69 -4.10
C LEU A 427 10.17 25.75 -3.68
N GLU A 428 9.15 26.25 -2.99
CA GLU A 428 7.99 25.47 -2.56
C GLU A 428 7.15 25.03 -3.75
N ILE A 429 7.00 25.90 -4.76
CA ILE A 429 6.31 25.57 -6.01
C ILE A 429 7.01 24.37 -6.67
N VAL A 430 8.32 24.48 -6.93
CA VAL A 430 9.08 23.38 -7.56
C VAL A 430 9.07 22.12 -6.70
N THR A 431 9.18 22.24 -5.37
CA THR A 431 9.15 21.11 -4.44
C THR A 431 7.81 20.38 -4.48
N THR A 432 6.69 21.11 -4.61
CA THR A 432 5.35 20.54 -4.70
C THR A 432 5.17 19.76 -5.99
N TYR A 433 5.54 20.35 -7.13
CA TYR A 433 5.48 19.67 -8.44
C TYR A 433 6.40 18.44 -8.49
N ASP A 434 7.61 18.54 -7.93
CA ASP A 434 8.58 17.45 -7.85
C ASP A 434 8.09 16.30 -6.95
N ALA A 435 7.44 16.61 -5.83
CA ALA A 435 6.84 15.59 -4.96
C ALA A 435 5.69 14.85 -5.65
N GLU A 436 4.81 15.57 -6.36
CA GLU A 436 3.71 14.98 -7.14
C GLU A 436 4.24 14.07 -8.26
N LEU A 437 5.24 14.53 -9.02
CA LEU A 437 5.88 13.76 -10.09
C LEU A 437 6.55 12.50 -9.55
N ARG A 438 7.37 12.63 -8.51
CA ARG A 438 8.07 11.49 -7.90
C ARG A 438 7.09 10.46 -7.36
N GLY A 439 6.02 10.89 -6.68
CA GLY A 439 4.99 9.99 -6.16
C GLY A 439 4.33 9.16 -7.26
N LEU A 440 3.98 9.78 -8.40
CA LEU A 440 3.37 9.07 -9.53
C LEU A 440 4.35 8.17 -10.28
N CYS A 441 5.59 8.61 -10.49
CA CYS A 441 6.62 7.77 -11.13
C CYS A 441 6.93 6.55 -10.26
N ASN A 442 7.10 6.74 -8.95
CA ASN A 442 7.27 5.66 -8.00
C ASN A 442 6.05 4.74 -7.98
N PHE A 443 4.83 5.26 -8.11
CA PHE A 443 3.65 4.41 -8.14
C PHE A 443 3.53 3.60 -9.44
N TYR A 444 4.00 4.09 -10.60
CA TYR A 444 3.83 3.45 -11.90
C TYR A 444 5.08 2.76 -12.48
N TYR A 445 6.17 2.61 -11.71
CA TYR A 445 7.44 2.06 -12.22
C TYR A 445 7.35 0.63 -12.78
N LEU A 446 6.39 -0.19 -12.33
CA LEU A 446 6.21 -1.57 -12.84
C LEU A 446 5.56 -1.61 -14.23
N ALA A 447 5.05 -0.48 -14.72
CA ALA A 447 4.33 -0.44 -15.98
C ALA A 447 5.25 -0.71 -17.17
N SER A 448 4.78 -1.50 -18.12
CA SER A 448 5.50 -1.81 -19.37
C SER A 448 5.51 -0.60 -20.30
N ASN A 449 4.49 0.25 -20.21
CA ASN A 449 4.38 1.51 -20.92
C ASN A 449 4.91 2.71 -20.10
N TYR A 450 6.01 2.50 -19.39
CA TYR A 450 6.66 3.54 -18.60
C TYR A 450 7.00 4.75 -19.49
N ARG A 451 7.39 4.52 -20.76
CA ARG A 451 7.81 5.56 -21.72
C ARG A 451 6.75 6.62 -22.03
N ASN A 452 5.46 6.28 -21.96
CA ASN A 452 4.39 7.26 -22.18
C ASN A 452 4.33 8.31 -21.04
N LEU A 453 4.96 8.08 -19.88
CA LEU A 453 5.11 9.10 -18.83
C LEU A 453 6.06 10.24 -19.24
N ASN A 454 6.83 10.11 -20.32
CA ASN A 454 7.61 11.24 -20.84
C ASN A 454 6.70 12.40 -21.26
N TYR A 455 5.55 12.09 -21.88
CA TYR A 455 4.55 13.10 -22.22
C TYR A 455 3.94 13.73 -20.97
N PHE A 456 3.72 12.93 -19.92
CA PHE A 456 3.26 13.43 -18.62
C PHE A 456 4.29 14.36 -17.92
N SER A 457 5.57 13.97 -17.92
CA SER A 457 6.66 14.78 -17.39
C SER A 457 6.77 16.11 -18.12
N TYR A 458 6.60 16.10 -19.45
CA TYR A 458 6.53 17.31 -20.25
C TYR A 458 5.39 18.23 -19.77
N LEU A 459 4.16 17.72 -19.65
CA LEU A 459 3.02 18.54 -19.21
C LEU A 459 3.25 19.17 -17.82
N MET A 460 3.83 18.42 -16.87
CA MET A 460 4.10 18.92 -15.53
C MET A 460 5.26 19.93 -15.47
N GLU A 461 6.34 19.70 -16.22
CA GLU A 461 7.48 20.62 -16.30
C GLU A 461 7.04 21.98 -16.85
N TYR A 462 6.29 21.99 -17.96
CA TYR A 462 5.81 23.22 -18.56
C TYR A 462 4.70 23.89 -17.74
N SER A 463 3.85 23.13 -17.02
CA SER A 463 2.89 23.72 -16.07
C SER A 463 3.62 24.43 -14.94
N CYS A 464 4.69 23.83 -14.39
CA CYS A 464 5.50 24.45 -13.34
C CYS A 464 6.20 25.74 -13.83
N LEU A 465 6.82 25.70 -15.02
CA LEU A 465 7.41 26.90 -15.62
C LEU A 465 6.38 27.99 -15.87
N LYS A 466 5.16 27.64 -16.34
CA LYS A 466 4.06 28.60 -16.50
C LYS A 466 3.61 29.18 -15.16
N THR A 467 3.60 28.42 -14.06
CA THR A 467 3.28 28.98 -12.73
C THR A 467 4.32 30.00 -12.25
N LEU A 468 5.60 29.71 -12.46
CA LEU A 468 6.66 30.65 -12.13
C LEU A 468 6.57 31.91 -13.01
N ALA A 469 6.31 31.72 -14.32
CA ALA A 469 6.20 32.80 -15.29
C ALA A 469 5.04 33.73 -14.95
N TRP A 470 3.90 33.15 -14.54
CA TRP A 470 2.74 33.88 -14.07
C TRP A 470 3.04 34.68 -12.80
N LYS A 471 3.72 34.07 -11.82
CA LYS A 471 4.10 34.73 -10.57
C LYS A 471 5.01 35.95 -10.80
N HIS A 472 6.05 35.78 -11.62
CA HIS A 472 7.03 36.83 -11.93
C HIS A 472 6.57 37.76 -13.07
N LYS A 473 5.35 37.61 -13.57
CA LYS A 473 4.76 38.37 -14.69
C LYS A 473 5.71 38.48 -15.90
N CYS A 474 6.36 37.37 -16.26
CA CYS A 474 7.36 37.35 -17.32
C CYS A 474 7.12 36.22 -18.32
N LYS A 475 7.80 36.30 -19.46
CA LYS A 475 7.72 35.26 -20.50
C LYS A 475 8.40 33.98 -20.00
N LEU A 476 7.90 32.83 -20.44
CA LEU A 476 8.41 31.51 -20.03
C LEU A 476 9.90 31.33 -20.36
N SER A 477 10.37 31.89 -21.48
CA SER A 477 11.80 31.90 -21.85
C SER A 477 12.68 32.58 -20.79
N LYS A 478 12.28 33.75 -20.31
CA LYS A 478 13.04 34.51 -19.29
C LYS A 478 13.23 33.72 -18.00
N ILE A 479 12.23 32.94 -17.57
CA ILE A 479 12.34 32.06 -16.39
C ILE A 479 13.25 30.88 -16.67
N TYR A 480 13.09 30.26 -17.83
CA TYR A 480 13.90 29.12 -18.21
C TYR A 480 15.39 29.48 -18.23
N ASP A 481 15.72 30.64 -18.80
CA ASP A 481 17.08 31.18 -18.84
C ASP A 481 17.60 31.55 -17.44
N LYS A 482 16.76 32.17 -16.61
CA LYS A 482 17.11 32.56 -15.23
C LYS A 482 17.50 31.37 -14.34
N TYR A 483 16.83 30.23 -14.50
CA TYR A 483 17.06 29.03 -13.69
C TYR A 483 17.79 27.92 -14.46
N ARG A 484 18.44 28.22 -15.58
CA ARG A 484 19.09 27.23 -16.44
C ARG A 484 20.33 26.61 -15.77
N ILE A 485 20.43 25.29 -15.86
CA ILE A 485 21.56 24.50 -15.37
C ILE A 485 21.98 23.57 -16.51
N GLY A 486 22.94 24.02 -17.32
CA GLY A 486 23.42 23.29 -18.50
C GLY A 486 22.47 23.31 -19.70
N ALA A 487 22.69 22.40 -20.66
CA ALA A 487 22.09 22.48 -21.99
C ALA A 487 20.56 22.29 -22.01
N LYS A 488 20.00 21.38 -21.18
CA LYS A 488 18.57 20.97 -21.20
C LYS A 488 17.94 20.79 -19.82
N ARG A 489 18.44 21.50 -18.80
CA ARG A 489 17.93 21.42 -17.42
C ARG A 489 17.80 22.81 -16.82
N TRP A 490 16.89 22.91 -15.87
CA TRP A 490 16.69 24.08 -15.04
C TRP A 490 16.46 23.63 -13.59
N GLY A 491 16.74 24.50 -12.64
CA GLY A 491 16.56 24.24 -11.23
C GLY A 491 16.78 25.48 -10.37
N ILE A 492 16.14 25.50 -9.21
CA ILE A 492 16.20 26.63 -8.29
C ILE A 492 17.32 26.37 -7.26
N PRO A 493 18.34 27.24 -7.18
CA PRO A 493 19.34 27.14 -6.13
C PRO A 493 18.72 27.48 -4.78
N TYR A 494 19.10 26.75 -3.74
CA TYR A 494 18.74 26.99 -2.35
C TYR A 494 19.93 26.70 -1.44
N GLU A 495 20.02 27.44 -0.34
CA GLU A 495 21.15 27.34 0.58
C GLU A 495 20.89 26.27 1.64
N THR A 496 21.91 25.44 1.90
CA THR A 496 21.91 24.48 3.02
C THR A 496 23.15 24.69 3.86
N LYS A 497 23.13 24.20 5.11
CA LYS A 497 24.31 24.24 6.02
C LYS A 497 25.57 23.58 5.43
N SER A 498 25.42 22.75 4.40
CA SER A 498 26.50 22.06 3.67
C SER A 498 26.79 22.66 2.29
N GLY A 499 26.37 23.92 2.03
CA GLY A 499 26.58 24.63 0.76
C GLY A 499 25.33 24.84 -0.09
N ARG A 500 25.52 25.48 -1.27
CA ARG A 500 24.46 25.76 -2.25
C ARG A 500 24.05 24.48 -2.97
N LYS A 501 22.77 24.10 -2.86
CA LYS A 501 22.17 22.96 -3.57
C LYS A 501 21.16 23.46 -4.58
N VAL A 502 20.85 22.64 -5.59
CA VAL A 502 19.84 22.98 -6.57
C VAL A 502 18.68 21.99 -6.50
N ARG A 503 17.46 22.53 -6.41
CA ARG A 503 16.21 21.78 -6.57
C ARG A 503 15.86 21.73 -8.06
N LYS A 504 15.98 20.55 -8.66
CA LYS A 504 15.53 20.26 -10.04
C LYS A 504 14.27 19.41 -10.00
N LEU A 505 13.43 19.52 -11.04
CA LEU A 505 12.36 18.54 -11.26
C LEU A 505 13.01 17.18 -11.60
N THR A 506 12.54 16.12 -10.95
CA THR A 506 13.00 14.76 -11.23
C THR A 506 12.61 14.37 -12.67
N LYS A 507 13.59 14.10 -13.54
CA LYS A 507 13.33 13.55 -14.88
C LYS A 507 13.19 12.04 -14.79
N PHE A 508 12.30 11.50 -15.60
CA PHE A 508 11.97 10.07 -15.70
C PHE A 508 13.19 9.14 -15.84
N ASN A 509 14.16 9.50 -16.69
CA ASN A 509 15.38 8.71 -16.90
C ASN A 509 16.30 8.61 -15.66
N GLU A 510 16.11 9.44 -14.61
CA GLU A 510 16.89 9.35 -13.37
C GLU A 510 16.27 8.41 -12.32
N VAL A 511 15.01 8.00 -12.54
CA VAL A 511 14.27 7.04 -11.69
C VAL A 511 14.39 5.63 -12.26
N ASP A 512 14.83 5.50 -13.51
CA ASP A 512 15.04 4.23 -14.20
C ASP A 512 16.07 3.38 -13.45
N GLY A 513 15.68 2.15 -13.06
CA GLY A 513 16.60 1.15 -12.51
C GLY A 513 16.82 1.14 -10.99
N LYS A 514 16.14 1.97 -10.20
CA LYS A 514 16.18 1.82 -8.72
C LYS A 514 15.04 0.94 -8.24
N ARG A 515 15.39 -0.08 -7.43
CA ARG A 515 14.42 -0.87 -6.66
C ARG A 515 13.42 0.10 -6.03
N CYS A 516 12.17 -0.31 -6.02
CA CYS A 516 11.18 0.26 -5.13
C CYS A 516 11.68 0.06 -3.70
N GLU A 517 12.40 1.05 -3.19
CA GLU A 517 12.42 1.29 -1.77
C GLU A 517 11.05 1.87 -1.43
N ASP A 518 10.05 0.99 -1.38
CA ASP A 518 8.86 1.17 -0.52
C ASP A 518 9.27 1.13 0.97
N ALA A 519 10.56 1.08 1.26
CA ALA A 519 11.07 1.82 2.40
C ALA A 519 10.84 3.32 2.14
N ILE A 520 9.78 3.87 2.75
CA ILE A 520 10.04 5.06 3.58
C ILE A 520 11.36 4.73 4.27
N PRO A 521 12.46 5.49 4.12
CA PRO A 521 13.68 5.15 4.80
C PRO A 521 13.36 5.02 6.28
N THR A 522 13.25 3.77 6.71
CA THR A 522 13.27 3.18 8.04
C THR A 522 14.62 3.51 8.70
N ILE A 523 15.35 4.50 8.21
CA ILE A 523 16.29 5.31 8.96
C ILE A 523 15.58 6.05 10.10
N VAL A 524 14.26 6.27 10.05
CA VAL A 524 13.51 6.71 11.25
C VAL A 524 13.32 5.56 12.26
N THR A 525 13.24 4.30 11.82
CA THR A 525 13.12 3.14 12.73
C THR A 525 14.48 2.58 13.16
N ILE A 526 15.58 2.94 12.49
CA ILE A 526 16.95 2.69 12.96
C ILE A 526 17.45 3.87 13.83
N ILE A 527 16.89 5.07 13.69
CA ILE A 527 16.98 6.13 14.72
C ILE A 527 16.10 5.82 15.95
N ALA A 528 15.29 4.75 15.94
CA ALA A 528 14.67 4.22 17.16
C ALA A 528 15.67 3.57 18.15
N LYS A 529 16.96 3.53 17.80
CA LYS A 529 18.07 3.31 18.76
C LYS A 529 18.92 4.57 19.00
N SER A 530 18.40 5.78 18.80
CA SER A 530 19.06 6.99 19.27
C SER A 530 18.82 7.21 20.77
N ARG A 531 19.59 6.49 21.58
CA ARG A 531 20.16 6.84 22.90
C ARG A 531 19.30 7.42 24.04
N THR A 532 17.98 7.55 23.93
CA THR A 532 17.04 7.47 25.08
C THR A 532 15.61 7.28 24.56
N THR A 533 14.94 6.20 24.98
CA THR A 533 13.51 6.02 24.73
C THR A 533 12.71 7.05 25.54
N ILE A 534 11.48 7.37 25.11
CA ILE A 534 10.56 8.19 25.94
C ILE A 534 10.43 7.58 27.34
N ASP A 535 10.44 6.25 27.42
CA ASP A 535 10.49 5.46 28.65
C ASP A 535 11.70 5.81 29.54
N SER A 536 12.93 5.84 29.01
CA SER A 536 14.10 6.24 29.81
C SER A 536 14.07 7.72 30.24
N ARG A 537 13.32 8.57 29.52
CA ARG A 537 13.16 10.01 29.86
C ARG A 537 12.10 10.23 30.95
N LEU A 538 11.00 9.48 30.91
CA LEU A 538 9.99 9.48 31.98
C LEU A 538 10.56 8.88 33.27
N LYS A 539 11.25 7.73 33.16
CA LYS A 539 11.92 7.08 34.29
C LYS A 539 13.00 7.93 34.96
N ALA A 540 13.61 8.85 34.21
CA ALA A 540 14.59 9.80 34.75
C ALA A 540 13.96 10.82 35.72
N CYS A 541 12.62 10.92 35.80
CA CYS A 541 11.89 11.84 36.68
C CYS A 541 12.52 13.25 36.69
N ARG A 542 12.82 13.76 35.49
CA ARG A 542 13.50 15.04 35.30
C ARG A 542 12.71 15.90 34.34
N CYS A 543 12.35 17.09 34.77
CA CYS A 543 11.69 18.06 33.90
C CYS A 543 12.71 18.65 32.93
N GLU A 544 12.45 18.55 31.62
CA GLU A 544 13.34 19.09 30.60
C GLU A 544 13.20 20.62 30.42
N LEU A 545 12.22 21.24 31.07
CA LEU A 545 12.02 22.70 31.10
C LEU A 545 12.61 23.36 32.34
N CYS A 546 12.18 22.94 33.53
CA CYS A 546 12.63 23.54 34.79
C CYS A 546 13.84 22.83 35.43
N GLY A 547 14.26 21.69 34.89
CA GLY A 547 15.39 20.93 35.41
C GLY A 547 15.13 20.18 36.71
N TYR A 548 13.92 20.27 37.29
CA TYR A 548 13.56 19.61 38.55
C TYR A 548 13.66 18.08 38.45
N GLU A 549 14.40 17.49 39.39
CA GLU A 549 14.59 16.06 39.58
C GLU A 549 13.92 15.63 40.89
N GLY A 550 12.90 14.77 40.82
CA GLY A 550 12.18 14.30 42.01
C GLY A 550 10.93 13.49 41.69
N LYS A 551 10.56 12.53 42.54
CA LYS A 551 9.36 11.68 42.36
C LYS A 551 8.06 12.37 42.80
N ASP A 552 8.15 13.52 43.47
CA ASP A 552 6.99 14.21 44.05
C ASP A 552 6.11 14.90 42.99
N ARG A 553 6.64 15.12 41.77
CA ARG A 553 5.93 15.77 40.68
C ARG A 553 5.57 14.79 39.58
N LYS A 554 4.37 14.93 39.04
CA LYS A 554 3.90 14.16 37.88
C LYS A 554 4.56 14.70 36.61
N TYR A 555 5.02 13.80 35.74
CA TYR A 555 5.64 14.14 34.47
C TYR A 555 4.72 13.77 33.30
N GLU A 556 4.60 14.69 32.35
CA GLU A 556 3.76 14.58 31.16
C GLU A 556 4.60 14.88 29.92
N VAL A 557 4.26 14.22 28.81
CA VAL A 557 4.87 14.50 27.51
C VAL A 557 4.07 15.60 26.83
N HIS A 558 4.72 16.75 26.64
CA HIS A 558 4.22 17.81 25.78
C HIS A 558 4.60 17.54 24.32
N HIS A 559 3.65 17.70 23.39
CA HIS A 559 3.78 17.39 21.98
C HIS A 559 3.50 18.60 21.06
N VAL A 560 4.23 18.65 19.93
CA VAL A 560 3.98 19.61 18.85
C VAL A 560 3.92 18.89 17.51
N ASN A 561 2.98 19.28 16.65
CA ASN A 561 2.77 18.67 15.33
C ASN A 561 4.02 18.78 14.41
N LYS A 562 4.64 19.97 14.35
CA LYS A 562 5.91 20.23 13.62
C LYS A 562 6.77 21.24 14.35
N VAL A 563 8.05 20.90 14.60
CA VAL A 563 9.04 21.85 15.17
C VAL A 563 9.21 23.12 14.33
N LYS A 564 9.02 23.01 13.01
CA LYS A 564 9.09 24.15 12.08
C LYS A 564 7.95 25.17 12.24
N ASN A 565 6.87 24.81 12.95
CA ASN A 565 5.74 25.72 13.17
C ASN A 565 5.94 26.61 14.40
N LEU A 566 6.93 26.30 15.24
CA LEU A 566 7.23 27.07 16.45
C LEU A 566 7.96 28.35 16.07
N LYS A 567 7.56 29.47 16.68
CA LYS A 567 8.12 30.80 16.40
C LYS A 567 9.30 31.14 17.30
N GLY A 568 9.55 30.33 18.34
CA GLY A 568 10.67 30.47 19.28
C GLY A 568 10.47 31.60 20.27
N LYS A 569 9.21 31.95 20.58
CA LYS A 569 8.88 33.06 21.48
C LYS A 569 8.83 32.62 22.94
N GLU A 570 8.29 31.44 23.19
CA GLU A 570 8.15 30.89 24.54
C GLU A 570 9.38 30.07 24.96
N PRO A 571 9.73 30.02 26.27
CA PRO A 571 10.88 29.27 26.78
C PRO A 571 10.89 27.80 26.33
N TRP A 572 9.71 27.18 26.25
CA TRP A 572 9.57 25.79 25.85
C TRP A 572 9.74 25.57 24.34
N GLU A 573 9.35 26.54 23.51
CA GLU A 573 9.58 26.52 22.07
C GLU A 573 11.08 26.58 21.75
N ILE A 574 11.81 27.43 22.48
CA ILE A 574 13.27 27.58 22.34
C ILE A 574 13.97 26.26 22.65
N VAL A 575 13.59 25.59 23.74
CA VAL A 575 14.14 24.28 24.13
C VAL A 575 13.82 23.21 23.07
N MET A 576 12.61 23.19 22.51
CA MET A 576 12.25 22.24 21.45
C MET A 576 12.98 22.48 20.13
N ILE A 577 13.14 23.75 19.73
CA ILE A 577 13.89 24.14 18.52
C ILE A 577 15.37 23.78 18.68
N ALA A 578 15.97 24.07 19.84
CA ALA A 578 17.36 23.75 20.15
C ALA A 578 17.62 22.23 20.11
N LYS A 579 16.72 21.44 20.70
CA LYS A 579 16.82 19.97 20.72
C LYS A 579 16.39 19.29 19.41
N ARG A 580 15.74 20.02 18.49
CA ARG A 580 15.13 19.51 17.24
C ARG A 580 14.20 18.32 17.45
N ARG A 581 13.44 18.32 18.55
CA ARG A 581 12.51 17.25 18.94
C ARG A 581 11.09 17.78 18.94
N LYS A 582 10.10 16.92 18.64
CA LYS A 582 8.68 17.29 18.78
C LYS A 582 8.04 16.87 20.12
N THR A 583 8.84 16.35 21.05
CA THR A 583 8.37 15.91 22.38
C THR A 583 9.27 16.44 23.47
N LEU A 584 8.67 16.88 24.57
CA LEU A 584 9.33 17.42 25.75
C LEU A 584 8.71 16.78 26.99
N VAL A 585 9.53 16.21 27.88
CA VAL A 585 9.04 15.67 29.15
C VAL A 585 9.06 16.80 30.16
N VAL A 586 7.89 17.16 30.69
CA VAL A 586 7.69 18.32 31.54
C VAL A 586 6.93 17.91 32.80
N CYS A 587 7.14 18.59 33.93
CA CYS A 587 6.27 18.39 35.09
C CYS A 587 4.86 18.96 34.80
N HIS A 588 3.84 18.48 35.51
CA HIS A 588 2.45 18.91 35.35
C HIS A 588 2.29 20.43 35.40
N GLU A 589 2.94 21.12 36.35
CA GLU A 589 2.92 22.59 36.44
C GLU A 589 3.48 23.27 35.19
N CYS A 590 4.60 22.78 34.65
CA CYS A 590 5.16 23.31 33.41
C CYS A 590 4.27 22.98 32.20
N HIS A 591 3.60 21.83 32.20
CA HIS A 591 2.65 21.49 31.15
C HIS A 591 1.44 22.42 31.15
N GLN A 592 0.91 22.74 32.33
CA GLN A 592 -0.18 23.70 32.48
C GLN A 592 0.21 25.10 32.01
N LYS A 593 1.43 25.56 32.34
CA LYS A 593 1.99 26.83 31.83
C LYS A 593 2.17 26.85 30.31
N ILE A 594 2.45 25.70 29.70
CA ILE A 594 2.53 25.62 28.23
C ILE A 594 1.14 25.82 27.59
N HIS A 595 0.07 25.28 28.18
CA HIS A 595 -1.29 25.37 27.62
C HIS A 595 -2.02 26.67 27.98
N HIS A 596 -1.80 27.20 29.18
CA HIS A 596 -2.48 28.41 29.68
C HIS A 596 -1.67 29.70 29.48
N GLY A 597 -0.46 29.59 28.92
CA GLY A 597 0.48 30.70 28.80
C GLY A 597 1.41 30.80 30.01
N TYR A 598 2.61 31.32 29.76
CA TYR A 598 3.59 31.63 30.79
C TYR A 598 3.29 32.93 31.51
#